data_AF-A0A3M1XA12-F1
#
_entry.id   AF-A0A3M1XA12-F1
#
_cell.length_a   1.000
_cell.length_b   1.000
_cell.length_c   1.000
_cell.angle_alpha   90.00
_cell.angle_beta   90.00
_cell.angle_gamma   90.00
#
_symmetry.space_group_name_H-M   'P 1'
#
loop_
_entity.id
_entity.type
_entity.pdbx_description
1 polymer ?
#
loop_
_entity_poly.entity_id
_entity_poly.type
_entity_poly.pdbx_seq_one_letter_code
_entity_poly.pdbx_strand_id
1 'polypeptide(L)' 'EYYIAGAGEIEADELEAREVVVNVSGAGSARVYATRELDVSIAGVGSVYYRGNPEIARSIAGLGELKAL' A
#
# COMPACT_ATOMS: atom_id res chain seq x y z
N GLU A 1 1.85 24.99 -12.01
CA GLU A 1 2.26 23.84 -11.17
C GLU A 1 2.60 22.67 -12.08
N TYR A 2 3.69 21.95 -11.80
CA TYR A 2 4.10 20.78 -12.59
C TYR A 2 4.27 19.61 -11.61
N TYR A 3 3.38 18.62 -11.73
CA TYR A 3 3.33 17.43 -10.89
C TYR A 3 3.89 16.25 -11.71
N ILE A 4 4.92 15.58 -11.20
CA ILE A 4 5.46 14.35 -11.77
C ILE A 4 5.00 13.20 -10.85
N ALA A 5 4.19 12.29 -11.39
CA ALA A 5 3.84 11.03 -10.75
C ALA A 5 4.01 9.88 -11.74
N GLY A 6 4.61 8.79 -11.26
CA GLY A 6 4.45 7.47 -11.89
C GLY A 6 3.07 6.91 -11.58
N ALA A 7 2.60 6.00 -12.42
CA ALA A 7 1.41 5.18 -12.21
C ALA A 7 1.82 3.70 -12.18
N GLY A 8 1.32 2.94 -11.21
CA GLY A 8 1.65 1.53 -11.07
C GLY A 8 0.59 0.74 -10.29
N GLU A 9 0.49 -0.54 -10.61
CA GLU A 9 -0.39 -1.50 -9.94
C GLU A 9 0.42 -2.73 -9.52
N ILE A 10 0.18 -3.21 -8.29
CA ILE A 10 0.79 -4.43 -7.75
C ILE A 10 -0.33 -5.37 -7.30
N GLU A 11 -0.31 -6.60 -7.81
CA GLU A 11 -1.16 -7.70 -7.40
C GLU A 11 -0.31 -8.78 -6.73
N ALA A 12 -0.35 -8.84 -5.40
CA ALA A 12 0.40 -9.77 -4.57
C ALA A 12 -0.43 -10.27 -3.37
N ASP A 13 -1.76 -10.21 -3.43
CA ASP A 13 -2.68 -10.67 -2.39
C ASP A 13 -2.90 -12.20 -2.37
N GLU A 14 -2.29 -12.92 -3.32
CA GLU A 14 -2.13 -14.37 -3.26
C GLU A 14 -0.77 -14.81 -2.68
N LEU A 15 0.18 -13.88 -2.52
CA LEU A 15 1.48 -14.16 -1.94
C LEU A 15 1.44 -13.89 -0.43
N GLU A 16 1.26 -14.94 0.35
CA GLU A 16 1.33 -14.84 1.81
C GLU A 16 2.76 -14.51 2.27
N ALA A 17 2.92 -13.39 2.96
CA ALA A 17 4.17 -12.97 3.55
C ALA A 17 3.99 -12.63 5.03
N ARG A 18 5.03 -12.90 5.83
CA ARG A 18 5.03 -12.55 7.26
C ARG A 18 5.07 -11.04 7.47
N GLU A 19 5.92 -10.37 6.70
CA GLU A 19 6.18 -8.94 6.78
C GLU A 19 6.06 -8.35 5.38
N VAL A 20 5.30 -7.28 5.26
CA VAL A 20 5.10 -6.58 3.99
C VAL A 20 5.35 -5.10 4.18
N VAL A 21 6.11 -4.52 3.26
CA VAL A 21 6.37 -3.08 3.20
C VAL A 21 5.89 -2.56 1.86
N VAL A 22 4.97 -1.59 1.87
CA VAL A 22 4.40 -0.98 0.67
C VAL A 22 4.73 0.50 0.67
N ASN A 23 5.36 0.96 -0.41
CA ASN A 23 5.65 2.37 -0.64
C ASN A 23 4.99 2.82 -1.95
N VAL A 24 4.09 3.78 -1.87
CA VAL A 24 3.40 4.36 -3.03
C VAL A 24 3.82 5.83 -3.14
N SER A 25 4.51 6.18 -4.22
CA SER A 25 4.85 7.56 -4.55
C SER A 25 4.20 7.95 -5.88
N GLY A 26 3.38 9.01 -5.89
CA GLY A 26 2.65 9.45 -7.08
C GLY A 26 1.22 8.91 -7.13
N ALA A 27 0.86 8.18 -8.18
CA ALA A 27 -0.45 7.55 -8.34
C ALA A 27 -0.31 6.02 -8.33
N GLY A 28 -1.05 5.27 -7.51
CA GLY A 28 -0.91 3.81 -7.56
C GLY A 28 -1.86 3.00 -6.69
N SER A 29 -1.93 1.70 -7.00
CA SER A 29 -2.72 0.71 -6.26
C SER A 29 -1.86 -0.50 -5.91
N ALA A 30 -2.02 -1.05 -4.72
CA ALA A 30 -1.34 -2.29 -4.32
C ALA A 30 -2.29 -3.22 -3.56
N ARG A 31 -2.27 -4.51 -3.91
CA ARG A 31 -2.93 -5.59 -3.18
C ARG A 31 -1.87 -6.51 -2.59
N VAL A 32 -1.90 -6.76 -1.28
CA VAL A 32 -0.87 -7.55 -0.58
C VAL A 32 -1.48 -8.48 0.48
N TYR A 33 -0.74 -9.49 0.91
CA TYR A 33 -1.15 -10.37 2.02
C TYR A 33 -0.04 -10.43 3.09
N ALA A 34 -0.33 -9.86 4.27
CA ALA A 34 0.56 -9.82 5.41
C ALA A 34 -0.04 -10.56 6.62
N THR A 35 0.75 -11.44 7.27
CA THR A 35 0.27 -12.22 8.42
C THR A 35 0.76 -11.72 9.78
N ARG A 36 1.83 -10.92 9.83
CA ARG A 36 2.39 -10.40 11.09
C ARG A 36 2.53 -8.88 11.10
N GLU A 37 3.20 -8.30 10.11
CA GLU A 37 3.42 -6.84 10.05
C GLU A 37 3.16 -6.30 8.65
N LEU A 38 2.55 -5.13 8.60
CA LEU A 38 2.30 -4.37 7.38
C LEU A 38 2.69 -2.90 7.60
N ASP A 39 3.74 -2.45 6.92
CA ASP A 39 4.16 -1.06 6.88
C ASP A 39 3.77 -0.42 5.54
N VAL A 40 2.98 0.65 5.58
CA VAL A 40 2.44 1.31 4.40
C VAL A 40 2.75 2.79 4.42
N SER A 41 3.49 3.25 3.42
CA SER A 41 3.75 4.67 3.18
C SER A 41 3.18 5.11 1.84
N ILE A 42 2.27 6.09 1.84
CA ILE A 42 1.64 6.64 0.64
C ILE A 42 1.94 8.15 0.57
N ALA A 43 2.60 8.58 -0.49
CA ALA A 43 2.85 9.98 -0.83
C ALA A 43 2.24 10.30 -2.20
N GLY A 44 1.05 10.89 -2.21
CA GLY A 44 0.30 11.20 -3.43
C GLY A 44 -1.15 10.72 -3.39
N VAL A 45 -1.59 10.07 -4.46
CA VAL A 45 -2.95 9.52 -4.61
C VAL A 45 -2.86 8.01 -4.78
N GLY A 46 -3.42 7.22 -3.86
CA GLY A 46 -3.31 5.78 -4.03
C GLY A 46 -4.02 4.94 -3.00
N SER A 47 -4.22 3.67 -3.33
CA SER A 47 -4.96 2.73 -2.48
C SER A 47 -4.13 1.49 -2.22
N VAL A 48 -4.03 1.10 -0.96
CA VAL A 48 -3.42 -0.16 -0.56
C VAL A 48 -4.50 -1.04 0.05
N TYR A 49 -4.62 -2.25 -0.48
CA TYR A 49 -5.55 -3.28 -0.06
C TYR A 49 -4.74 -4.43 0.54
N TYR A 50 -5.13 -4.92 1.71
CA TYR A 50 -4.41 -5.99 2.38
C TYR A 50 -5.30 -7.12 2.86
N ARG A 51 -4.79 -8.35 2.80
CA ARG A 51 -5.34 -9.53 3.47
C ARG A 51 -4.56 -9.86 4.73
N GLY A 52 -5.15 -10.67 5.60
CA GLY A 52 -4.57 -11.14 6.85
C GLY A 52 -4.92 -10.26 8.04
N ASN A 53 -4.25 -10.49 9.16
CA ASN A 53 -4.44 -9.73 10.41
C ASN A 53 -3.08 -9.27 10.98
N PRO A 54 -2.33 -8.43 10.26
CA PRO A 54 -1.04 -7.93 10.70
C PRO A 54 -1.19 -6.78 11.71
N GLU A 55 -0.11 -6.48 12.44
CA GLU A 55 0.08 -5.17 13.05
C GLU A 55 0.39 -4.15 11.95
N ILE A 56 -0.30 -2.99 11.99
CA ILE A 56 -0.27 -2.02 10.90
C ILE A 56 0.44 -0.74 11.34
N ALA A 57 1.51 -0.41 10.62
CA ALA A 57 2.10 0.91 10.61
C ALA A 57 1.70 1.62 9.31
N ARG A 58 1.20 2.86 9.40
CA ARG A 58 0.81 3.61 8.19
C ARG A 58 1.17 5.09 8.27
N SER A 59 1.62 5.62 7.15
CA SER A 59 1.86 7.05 6.93
C SER A 59 1.29 7.45 5.57
N ILE A 60 0.32 8.38 5.55
CA ILE A 60 -0.36 8.80 4.32
C ILE A 60 -0.28 10.31 4.21
N ALA A 61 0.43 10.79 3.19
CA ALA A 61 0.54 12.17 2.80
C ALA A 61 -0.12 12.38 1.43
N GLY A 62 -1.34 12.91 1.42
CA GLY A 62 -2.14 13.14 0.21
C GLY A 62 -3.51 12.46 0.27
N LEU A 63 -4.02 12.02 -0.89
CA LEU A 63 -5.30 11.33 -1.02
C LEU A 63 -5.06 9.82 -1.12
N GLY A 64 -4.65 9.23 0.00
CA GLY A 64 -4.38 7.80 0.10
C GLY A 64 -5.38 7.05 0.97
N GLU A 65 -5.63 5.77 0.65
CA GLU A 65 -6.44 4.87 1.49
C GLU A 65 -5.68 3.56 1.76
N LEU A 66 -5.81 3.05 2.98
CA LEU A 66 -5.41 1.70 3.36
C LEU A 66 -6.65 0.94 3.84
N LYS A 67 -6.98 -0.19 3.20
CA LYS A 67 -8.22 -0.94 3.46
C LYS A 67 -7.97 -2.45 3.51
N ALA A 68 -8.67 -3.14 4.40
CA ALA A 68 -8.67 -4.60 4.44
C ALA A 68 -9.56 -5.18 3.31
N LEU A 69 -9.15 -6.31 2.73
CA LEU A 69 -9.90 -7.09 1.73
C LEU A 69 -10.82 -8.12 2.39
#